data_AF-A0A357G229-F1
#
_entry.id   AF-A0A357G229-F1
#
_cell.length_a   1.000
_cell.length_b   1.000
_cell.length_c   1.000
_cell.angle_alpha   90.00
_cell.angle_beta   90.00
_cell.angle_gamma   90.00
#
_symmetry.space_group_name_H-M   'P 1'
#
loop_
_entity.id
_entity.type
_entity.pdbx_description
1 polymer ?
#
loop_
_entity_poly.entity_id
_entity_poly.type
_entity_poly.pdbx_seq_one_letter_code
_entity_poly.pdbx_strand_id
1 'polypeptide(L)'
;CVSRESGNLQSRKKVPASAGTTYSLSGDNEHVDWMEVERVDGRAIDVGLYRHYVDPMKPFAAALSPHMHGMAVTSATLLDGTEDVETNWLAARQKTGVDFLTPSPHQISVSSPFDYAAQTKVFIINDVRKDDLGQVAGAYRALFEASGGGALGLFTAISRLRAMHDKIAARLEDAGLTLYSQHVDAIDTGTLVDMFRDDVHACLLGTDAIRDGVDVPGESLRLIVFDRVPWPRPTILHKARREAFGGRQYDEMMTRLKLKQAFGRLIRRNTDRGVFVMLDSMLPSRLFGAFPEGVQIQKTGLSDAVGQIRGFLYQQAD
;
A
#
# COMPACT_ATOMS: atom_id res chain seq x y z
N CYS A 1 -3.91 -51.25 -25.52
CA CYS A 1 -2.76 -50.49 -26.03
C CYS A 1 -2.63 -49.22 -25.20
N VAL A 2 -1.65 -49.21 -24.29
CA VAL A 2 -1.38 -48.11 -23.37
C VAL A 2 -0.35 -47.20 -24.03
N SER A 3 -0.76 -46.01 -24.43
CA SER A 3 0.16 -44.96 -24.87
C SER A 3 0.66 -44.22 -23.64
N ARG A 4 1.87 -44.54 -23.20
CA ARG A 4 2.62 -43.75 -22.22
C ARG A 4 3.19 -42.54 -22.93
N GLU A 5 2.59 -41.37 -22.77
CA GLU A 5 3.26 -40.10 -23.02
C GLU A 5 3.90 -39.60 -21.73
N SER A 6 5.21 -39.86 -21.63
CA SER A 6 6.11 -39.28 -20.66
C SER A 6 6.32 -37.79 -20.95
N GLY A 7 5.40 -36.96 -20.43
CA GLY A 7 5.52 -35.51 -20.38
C GLY A 7 6.43 -35.06 -19.24
N ASN A 8 7.48 -34.33 -19.62
CA ASN A 8 8.59 -33.88 -18.80
C ASN A 8 8.15 -33.04 -17.58
N LEU A 9 8.44 -33.49 -16.36
CA LEU A 9 8.14 -32.80 -15.10
C LEU A 9 9.14 -31.64 -14.89
N GLN A 10 8.97 -30.53 -15.62
CA GLN A 10 9.90 -29.39 -15.53
C GLN A 10 9.71 -28.58 -14.23
N SER A 11 10.78 -28.53 -13.43
CA SER A 11 11.19 -27.49 -12.47
C SER A 11 10.09 -26.92 -11.54
N ARG A 12 9.88 -27.60 -10.40
CA ARG A 12 9.13 -27.07 -9.24
C ARG A 12 9.95 -26.00 -8.52
N LYS A 13 9.66 -24.72 -8.77
CA LYS A 13 10.21 -23.63 -7.95
C LYS A 13 9.38 -23.47 -6.67
N LYS A 14 9.95 -23.87 -5.52
CA LYS A 14 9.43 -23.53 -4.19
C LYS A 14 9.41 -22.01 -4.03
N VAL A 15 8.27 -21.43 -3.67
CA VAL A 15 8.16 -20.04 -3.24
C VAL A 15 7.83 -20.07 -1.75
N PRO A 16 8.60 -19.39 -0.87
CA PRO A 16 8.30 -19.43 0.55
C PRO A 16 7.14 -18.46 0.85
N ALA A 17 6.05 -18.99 1.40
CA ALA A 17 5.07 -18.23 2.14
C ALA A 17 4.80 -18.95 3.47
N SER A 18 4.57 -18.18 4.51
CA SER A 18 4.25 -18.64 5.87
C SER A 18 3.14 -19.70 5.88
N ALA A 19 3.37 -20.79 6.64
CA ALA A 19 2.44 -21.88 6.97
C ALA A 19 1.93 -22.81 5.84
N GLY A 20 2.22 -22.54 4.56
CA GLY A 20 1.78 -23.39 3.44
C GLY A 20 2.89 -23.74 2.44
N THR A 21 2.78 -24.89 1.76
CA THR A 21 3.60 -25.18 0.57
C THR A 21 2.74 -25.08 -0.69
N THR A 22 3.11 -24.17 -1.59
CA THR A 22 2.37 -23.93 -2.84
C THR A 22 3.07 -24.54 -4.04
N TYR A 23 2.30 -25.16 -4.94
CA TYR A 23 2.76 -25.79 -6.18
C TYR A 23 2.02 -25.19 -7.38
N SER A 24 2.75 -24.52 -8.28
CA SER A 24 2.17 -24.02 -9.53
C SER A 24 1.83 -25.18 -10.46
N LEU A 25 0.67 -25.11 -11.08
CA LEU A 25 0.25 -25.99 -12.18
C LEU A 25 0.29 -25.19 -13.48
N SER A 26 0.40 -25.88 -14.63
CA SER A 26 0.29 -25.24 -15.94
C SER A 26 -1.18 -24.83 -16.17
N GLY A 27 -1.48 -23.54 -16.08
CA GLY A 27 -2.77 -22.98 -16.50
C GLY A 27 -2.80 -22.71 -18.00
N ASP A 28 -3.98 -22.40 -18.54
CA ASP A 28 -4.11 -21.78 -19.87
C ASP A 28 -3.74 -20.28 -19.80
N ASN A 29 -3.80 -19.55 -20.92
CA ASN A 29 -3.45 -18.12 -20.92
C ASN A 29 -4.45 -17.23 -20.14
N GLU A 30 -5.60 -17.78 -19.70
CA GLU A 30 -6.63 -17.01 -18.99
C GLU A 30 -6.63 -17.27 -17.48
N HIS A 31 -6.18 -18.44 -17.05
CA HIS A 31 -6.23 -18.90 -15.67
C HIS A 31 -4.84 -19.23 -15.14
N VAL A 32 -4.67 -19.02 -13.84
CA VAL A 32 -3.54 -19.56 -13.08
C VAL A 32 -4.06 -20.57 -12.07
N ASP A 33 -3.47 -21.76 -12.12
CA ASP A 33 -3.82 -22.88 -11.26
C ASP A 33 -2.67 -23.17 -10.30
N TRP A 34 -3.00 -23.42 -9.03
CA TRP A 34 -2.03 -23.90 -8.07
C TRP A 34 -2.66 -24.77 -7.00
N MET A 35 -1.83 -25.62 -6.39
CA MET A 35 -2.21 -26.39 -5.22
C MET A 35 -1.51 -25.82 -3.99
N GLU A 36 -2.21 -25.66 -2.88
CA GLU A 36 -1.66 -25.23 -1.60
C GLU A 36 -1.86 -26.33 -0.57
N VAL A 37 -0.80 -26.62 0.19
CA VAL A 37 -0.85 -27.57 1.31
C VAL A 37 -0.68 -26.79 2.60
N GLU A 38 -1.74 -26.70 3.39
CA GLU A 38 -1.72 -26.06 4.70
C GLU A 38 -1.06 -26.99 5.72
N ARG A 39 -0.11 -26.44 6.49
CA ARG A 39 0.63 -27.20 7.50
C ARG A 39 0.58 -26.53 8.86
N VAL A 40 0.22 -27.29 9.88
CA VAL A 40 0.32 -26.91 11.30
C VAL A 40 1.26 -27.89 11.99
N ASP A 41 2.25 -27.37 12.72
CA ASP A 41 3.31 -28.14 13.39
C ASP A 41 3.97 -29.19 12.49
N GLY A 42 4.21 -28.81 11.23
CA GLY A 42 4.85 -29.65 10.21
C GLY A 42 3.96 -30.72 9.58
N ARG A 43 2.74 -30.94 10.09
CA ARG A 43 1.75 -31.89 9.55
C ARG A 43 0.87 -31.19 8.52
N ALA A 44 0.66 -31.83 7.38
CA ALA A 44 -0.33 -31.37 6.39
C ALA A 44 -1.72 -31.62 6.95
N ILE A 45 -2.51 -30.55 7.07
CA ILE A 45 -3.87 -30.60 7.63
C ILE A 45 -4.93 -30.41 6.55
N ASP A 46 -4.61 -29.70 5.47
CA ASP A 46 -5.52 -29.47 4.34
C ASP A 46 -4.75 -29.32 3.03
N VAL A 47 -5.43 -29.58 1.92
CA VAL A 47 -4.94 -29.38 0.55
C VAL A 47 -6.02 -28.72 -0.29
N GLY A 48 -5.73 -27.50 -0.77
CA GLY A 48 -6.61 -26.77 -1.68
C GLY A 48 -6.07 -26.80 -3.11
N LEU A 49 -6.96 -26.97 -4.08
CA LEU A 49 -6.69 -26.70 -5.50
C LEU A 49 -7.40 -25.40 -5.89
N TYR A 50 -6.63 -24.43 -6.37
CA TYR A 50 -7.11 -23.08 -6.68
C TYR A 50 -6.98 -22.81 -8.17
N ARG A 51 -8.00 -22.15 -8.73
CA ARG A 51 -8.02 -21.62 -10.09
C ARG A 51 -8.48 -20.16 -10.02
N HIS A 52 -7.69 -19.26 -10.59
CA HIS A 52 -8.04 -17.85 -10.66
C HIS A 52 -7.82 -17.28 -12.06
N TYR A 53 -8.69 -16.36 -12.47
CA TYR A 53 -8.44 -15.56 -13.66
C TYR A 53 -7.19 -14.69 -13.49
N VAL A 54 -6.32 -14.72 -14.51
CA VAL A 54 -5.19 -13.79 -14.62
C VAL A 54 -5.73 -12.36 -14.71
N ASP A 55 -6.66 -12.12 -15.62
CA ASP A 55 -7.43 -10.88 -15.72
C ASP A 55 -8.83 -11.05 -15.11
N PRO A 56 -9.06 -10.57 -13.86
CA PRO A 56 -10.36 -10.69 -13.21
C PRO A 56 -11.42 -9.78 -13.83
N MET A 57 -11.05 -8.83 -14.69
CA MET A 57 -12.00 -7.91 -15.31
C MET A 57 -12.82 -8.56 -16.43
N LYS A 58 -12.30 -9.63 -17.06
CA LYS A 58 -13.04 -10.43 -18.04
C LYS A 58 -14.33 -11.04 -17.48
N PRO A 59 -14.30 -11.89 -16.42
CA PRO A 59 -15.52 -12.46 -15.86
C PRO A 59 -16.39 -11.40 -15.18
N PHE A 60 -15.79 -10.35 -14.61
CA PHE A 60 -16.53 -9.22 -14.05
C PHE A 60 -17.39 -8.52 -15.11
N ALA A 61 -16.79 -8.15 -16.24
CA ALA A 61 -17.52 -7.54 -17.34
C ALA A 61 -18.58 -8.49 -17.91
N ALA A 62 -18.25 -9.76 -18.15
CA ALA A 62 -19.19 -10.75 -18.66
C ALA A 62 -20.42 -10.94 -17.74
N ALA A 63 -20.23 -10.87 -16.42
CA ALA A 63 -21.33 -10.99 -15.46
C ALA A 63 -22.22 -9.74 -15.42
N LEU A 64 -21.67 -8.55 -15.64
CA LEU A 64 -22.41 -7.30 -15.54
C LEU A 64 -23.06 -6.84 -16.86
N SER A 65 -22.43 -7.11 -18.00
CA SER A 65 -22.89 -6.67 -19.34
C SER A 65 -24.36 -6.97 -19.62
N PRO A 66 -24.92 -8.16 -19.29
CA PRO A 66 -26.32 -8.47 -19.58
C PRO A 66 -27.33 -7.62 -18.79
N HIS A 67 -26.89 -6.96 -17.72
CA HIS A 67 -27.76 -6.31 -16.73
C HIS A 67 -27.58 -4.78 -16.69
N MET A 68 -26.61 -4.21 -17.42
CA MET A 68 -26.33 -2.78 -17.42
C MET A 68 -26.81 -2.09 -18.69
N HIS A 69 -27.42 -0.91 -18.54
CA HIS A 69 -27.65 0.02 -19.65
C HIS A 69 -26.51 1.04 -19.81
N GLY A 70 -25.69 1.19 -18.77
CA GLY A 70 -24.53 2.07 -18.71
C GLY A 70 -23.82 1.93 -17.37
N MET A 71 -22.56 2.34 -17.31
CA MET A 71 -21.74 2.28 -16.09
C MET A 71 -20.86 3.52 -16.00
N ALA A 72 -20.84 4.15 -14.81
CA ALA A 72 -19.87 5.17 -14.47
C ALA A 72 -18.85 4.59 -13.49
N VAL A 73 -17.56 4.76 -13.79
CA VAL A 73 -16.47 4.34 -12.90
C VAL A 73 -15.69 5.58 -12.48
N THR A 74 -15.71 5.87 -11.19
CA THR A 74 -15.09 7.07 -10.63
C THR A 74 -14.11 6.69 -9.52
N SER A 75 -12.91 7.27 -9.54
CA SER A 75 -11.95 7.12 -8.46
C SER A 75 -10.96 8.28 -8.46
N ALA A 76 -10.60 8.75 -7.26
CA ALA A 76 -9.60 9.80 -7.09
C ALA A 76 -8.18 9.36 -7.51
N THR A 77 -7.93 8.05 -7.61
CA THR A 77 -6.60 7.49 -7.92
C THR A 77 -6.62 6.60 -9.17
N LEU A 78 -7.57 6.83 -10.08
CA LEU A 78 -7.75 6.00 -11.27
C LEU A 78 -6.53 6.04 -12.21
N LEU A 79 -6.03 7.25 -12.47
CA LEU A 79 -4.88 7.50 -13.35
C LEU A 79 -3.55 7.18 -12.65
N ASP A 80 -2.60 6.62 -13.41
CA ASP A 80 -1.31 6.16 -12.89
C ASP A 80 -0.33 7.31 -12.56
N GLY A 81 -0.64 8.54 -12.99
CA GLY A 81 0.12 9.76 -12.67
C GLY A 81 1.50 9.78 -13.30
N THR A 82 1.67 9.14 -14.46
CA THR A 82 2.82 9.35 -15.34
C THR A 82 2.65 10.67 -16.10
N GLU A 83 3.73 11.18 -16.72
CA GLU A 83 3.67 12.41 -17.52
C GLU A 83 2.83 12.27 -18.80
N ASP A 84 2.54 11.03 -19.24
CA ASP A 84 1.75 10.76 -20.44
C ASP A 84 0.28 10.47 -20.13
N VAL A 85 -0.60 11.37 -20.57
CA VAL A 85 -2.05 11.30 -20.40
C VAL A 85 -2.64 10.05 -21.06
N GLU A 86 -2.17 9.69 -22.25
CA GLU A 86 -2.70 8.52 -22.98
C GLU A 86 -2.34 7.23 -22.27
N THR A 87 -1.08 7.07 -21.85
CA THR A 87 -0.64 5.92 -21.03
C THR A 87 -1.42 5.84 -19.71
N ASN A 88 -1.71 6.98 -19.06
CA ASN A 88 -2.52 7.01 -17.84
C ASN A 88 -3.94 6.48 -18.06
N TRP A 89 -4.59 6.88 -19.16
CA TRP A 89 -5.92 6.40 -19.51
C TRP A 89 -5.90 4.94 -19.94
N LEU A 90 -4.87 4.49 -20.66
CA LEU A 90 -4.72 3.08 -20.99
C LEU A 90 -4.62 2.21 -19.73
N ALA A 91 -3.81 2.61 -18.75
CA ALA A 91 -3.72 1.93 -17.47
C ALA A 91 -5.05 1.94 -16.70
N ALA A 92 -5.80 3.04 -16.73
CA ALA A 92 -7.12 3.14 -16.11
C ALA A 92 -8.16 2.21 -16.77
N ARG A 93 -8.16 2.13 -18.11
CA ARG A 93 -9.04 1.24 -18.86
C ARG A 93 -8.77 -0.22 -18.53
N GLN A 94 -7.50 -0.60 -18.50
CA GLN A 94 -7.07 -1.95 -18.12
C GLN A 94 -7.47 -2.31 -16.68
N LYS A 95 -7.31 -1.38 -15.72
CA LYS A 95 -7.68 -1.61 -14.31
C LYS A 95 -9.17 -1.79 -14.10
N THR A 96 -9.99 -1.05 -14.85
CA THR A 96 -11.44 -1.01 -14.67
C THR A 96 -12.17 -2.06 -15.50
N GLY A 97 -11.49 -2.65 -16.49
CA GLY A 97 -12.12 -3.59 -17.41
C GLY A 97 -13.06 -2.94 -18.41
N VAL A 98 -13.06 -1.60 -18.54
CA VAL A 98 -14.01 -0.89 -19.39
C VAL A 98 -13.89 -1.32 -20.87
N ASP A 99 -12.71 -1.77 -21.28
CA ASP A 99 -12.45 -2.30 -22.63
C ASP A 99 -13.25 -3.58 -22.95
N PHE A 100 -13.66 -4.33 -21.93
CA PHE A 100 -14.54 -5.49 -22.08
C PHE A 100 -16.02 -5.10 -22.17
N LEU A 101 -16.36 -3.84 -21.89
CA LEU A 101 -17.73 -3.35 -21.83
C LEU A 101 -18.07 -2.43 -23.00
N THR A 102 -17.14 -1.57 -23.41
CA THR A 102 -17.32 -0.66 -24.53
C THR A 102 -15.99 -0.37 -25.24
N PRO A 103 -15.98 -0.30 -26.58
CA PRO A 103 -14.78 0.12 -27.32
C PRO A 103 -14.49 1.62 -27.18
N SER A 104 -15.48 2.43 -26.77
CA SER A 104 -15.40 3.89 -26.75
C SER A 104 -15.90 4.47 -25.43
N PRO A 105 -15.15 4.31 -24.33
CA PRO A 105 -15.52 4.89 -23.05
C PRO A 105 -15.38 6.41 -23.06
N HIS A 106 -16.32 7.11 -22.43
CA HIS A 106 -16.17 8.52 -22.12
C HIS A 106 -15.20 8.69 -20.95
N GLN A 107 -14.27 9.63 -21.07
CA GLN A 107 -13.19 9.83 -20.11
C GLN A 107 -13.15 11.29 -19.66
N ILE A 108 -13.03 11.50 -18.36
CA ILE A 108 -12.92 12.82 -17.76
C ILE A 108 -11.96 12.77 -16.57
N SER A 109 -11.06 13.74 -16.51
CA SER A 109 -10.19 13.98 -15.36
C SER A 109 -10.44 15.38 -14.84
N VAL A 110 -10.55 15.52 -13.53
CA VAL A 110 -10.79 16.80 -12.85
C VAL A 110 -9.68 17.01 -11.83
N SER A 111 -9.11 18.22 -11.81
CA SER A 111 -8.08 18.58 -10.85
C SER A 111 -8.61 18.56 -9.42
N SER A 112 -7.74 18.17 -8.47
CA SER A 112 -8.06 18.27 -7.04
C SER A 112 -8.34 19.72 -6.64
N PRO A 113 -9.32 19.97 -5.76
CA PRO A 113 -9.56 21.31 -5.21
C PRO A 113 -8.54 21.72 -4.12
N PHE A 114 -7.69 20.79 -3.68
CA PHE A 114 -6.73 21.01 -2.58
C PHE A 114 -5.37 21.53 -3.07
N ASP A 115 -4.78 22.46 -2.31
CA ASP A 115 -3.41 22.95 -2.53
C ASP A 115 -2.40 22.03 -1.84
N TYR A 116 -2.13 20.88 -2.47
CA TYR A 116 -1.19 19.91 -1.91
C TYR A 116 0.23 20.46 -1.72
N ALA A 117 0.67 21.41 -2.56
CA ALA A 117 2.01 21.98 -2.46
C ALA A 117 2.19 22.80 -1.17
N ALA A 118 1.16 23.53 -0.76
CA ALA A 118 1.15 24.27 0.50
C ALA A 118 0.75 23.39 1.72
N GLN A 119 -0.11 22.39 1.51
CA GLN A 119 -0.69 21.57 2.59
C GLN A 119 0.10 20.31 2.92
N THR A 120 1.07 19.90 2.08
CA THR A 120 1.82 18.68 2.33
C THR A 120 3.32 18.80 2.14
N LYS A 121 4.04 17.91 2.82
CA LYS A 121 5.48 17.67 2.62
C LYS A 121 5.75 16.18 2.47
N VAL A 122 6.70 15.83 1.59
CA VAL A 122 7.13 14.45 1.38
C VAL A 122 8.63 14.34 1.69
N PHE A 123 8.99 13.52 2.67
CA PHE A 123 10.38 13.27 3.05
C PHE A 123 10.80 11.83 2.73
N ILE A 124 12.02 11.68 2.20
CA ILE A 124 12.70 10.40 2.07
C ILE A 124 13.93 10.44 2.97
N ILE A 125 13.92 9.65 4.04
CA ILE A 125 15.01 9.64 5.02
C ILE A 125 16.17 8.80 4.49
N ASN A 126 17.37 9.37 4.46
CA ASN A 126 18.53 8.78 3.79
C ASN A 126 19.64 8.27 4.72
N ASP A 127 19.55 8.56 6.01
CA ASP A 127 20.56 8.28 7.05
C ASP A 127 20.09 7.24 8.09
N VAL A 128 18.92 6.62 7.88
CA VAL A 128 18.39 5.53 8.70
C VAL A 128 18.53 4.20 7.97
N ARG A 129 19.24 3.24 8.56
CA ARG A 129 19.40 1.90 7.96
C ARG A 129 18.13 1.07 8.18
N LYS A 130 17.35 0.83 7.12
CA LYS A 130 16.08 0.07 7.18
C LYS A 130 16.16 -1.36 7.74
N ASP A 131 17.32 -2.00 7.74
CA ASP A 131 17.51 -3.34 8.31
C ASP A 131 17.92 -3.30 9.79
N ASP A 132 18.32 -2.13 10.30
CA ASP A 132 18.59 -1.90 11.72
C ASP A 132 17.29 -1.48 12.42
N LEU A 133 16.67 -2.42 13.13
CA LEU A 133 15.42 -2.17 13.84
C LEU A 133 15.57 -1.09 14.93
N GLY A 134 16.75 -0.94 15.54
CA GLY A 134 17.00 0.08 16.55
C GLY A 134 16.97 1.48 15.96
N GLN A 135 17.65 1.68 14.83
CA GLN A 135 17.60 2.97 14.11
C GLN A 135 16.20 3.30 13.61
N VAL A 136 15.50 2.32 13.04
CA VAL A 136 14.13 2.54 12.54
C VAL A 136 13.19 2.85 13.71
N ALA A 137 13.34 2.21 14.87
CA ALA A 137 12.56 2.54 16.07
C ALA A 137 12.84 3.95 16.58
N GLY A 138 14.11 4.37 16.61
CA GLY A 138 14.47 5.75 16.92
C GLY A 138 13.85 6.76 15.94
N ALA A 139 13.81 6.43 14.65
CA ALA A 139 13.20 7.26 13.61
C ALA A 139 11.68 7.39 13.79
N TYR A 140 10.97 6.27 13.96
CA TYR A 140 9.52 6.29 14.21
C TYR A 140 9.18 7.12 15.44
N ARG A 141 9.89 6.90 16.55
CA ARG A 141 9.70 7.69 17.77
C ARG A 141 9.89 9.19 17.50
N ALA A 142 11.02 9.57 16.93
CA ALA A 142 11.33 10.98 16.67
C ALA A 142 10.32 11.64 15.74
N LEU A 143 9.83 10.93 14.71
CA LEU A 143 8.82 11.42 13.79
C LEU A 143 7.45 11.57 14.46
N PHE A 144 7.03 10.60 15.28
CA PHE A 144 5.75 10.63 16.00
C PHE A 144 5.73 11.73 17.07
N GLU A 145 6.84 11.91 17.79
CA GLU A 145 7.02 13.05 18.69
C GLU A 145 7.04 14.40 17.93
N ALA A 146 7.65 14.44 16.74
CA ALA A 146 7.67 15.65 15.91
C ALA A 146 6.28 16.06 15.41
N SER A 147 5.41 15.09 15.14
CA SER A 147 4.02 15.34 14.79
C SER A 147 3.09 15.46 15.99
N GLY A 148 3.56 15.24 17.23
CA GLY A 148 2.72 15.32 18.43
C GLY A 148 1.56 14.31 18.46
N GLY A 149 1.76 13.15 17.83
CA GLY A 149 0.69 12.19 17.53
C GLY A 149 0.08 12.39 16.14
N GLY A 150 -1.16 11.96 15.96
CA GLY A 150 -1.88 11.96 14.69
C GLY A 150 -1.10 11.23 13.58
N ALA A 151 -0.41 10.15 13.95
CA ALA A 151 0.58 9.51 13.10
C ALA A 151 0.24 8.05 12.79
N LEU A 152 0.36 7.66 11.52
CA LEU A 152 0.16 6.29 11.04
C LEU A 152 1.48 5.71 10.54
N GLY A 153 1.96 4.66 11.21
CA GLY A 153 3.13 3.88 10.82
C GLY A 153 2.76 2.61 10.06
N LEU A 154 3.22 2.48 8.82
CA LEU A 154 2.87 1.38 7.93
C LEU A 154 4.04 0.41 7.71
N PHE A 155 3.75 -0.88 7.94
CA PHE A 155 4.70 -1.98 7.85
C PHE A 155 4.26 -3.02 6.81
N THR A 156 5.24 -3.60 6.12
CA THR A 156 5.01 -4.69 5.16
C THR A 156 4.99 -6.08 5.80
N ALA A 157 5.48 -6.19 7.04
CA ALA A 157 5.58 -7.45 7.80
C ALA A 157 5.10 -7.29 9.25
N ILE A 158 4.18 -8.17 9.67
CA ILE A 158 3.57 -8.16 11.02
C ILE A 158 4.62 -8.38 12.11
N SER A 159 5.59 -9.28 11.90
CA SER A 159 6.67 -9.53 12.86
C SER A 159 7.49 -8.26 13.15
N ARG A 160 7.73 -7.46 12.12
CA ARG A 160 8.46 -6.19 12.24
C ARG A 160 7.63 -5.11 12.93
N LEU A 161 6.32 -5.07 12.66
CA LEU A 161 5.38 -4.20 13.35
C LEU A 161 5.35 -4.49 14.86
N ARG A 162 5.21 -5.76 15.26
CA ARG A 162 5.23 -6.16 16.68
C ARG A 162 6.55 -5.78 17.35
N ALA A 163 7.67 -6.12 16.71
CA ALA A 163 8.99 -5.77 17.24
C ALA A 163 9.23 -4.24 17.30
N MET A 164 8.55 -3.45 16.46
CA MET A 164 8.55 -2.00 16.54
C MET A 164 7.77 -1.51 17.76
N HIS A 165 6.54 -1.99 17.92
CA HIS A 165 5.66 -1.65 19.03
C HIS A 165 6.38 -1.80 20.37
N ASP A 166 6.97 -2.97 20.62
CA ASP A 166 7.67 -3.29 21.87
C ASP A 166 8.86 -2.36 22.17
N LYS A 167 9.44 -1.74 21.14
CA LYS A 167 10.59 -0.83 21.28
C LYS A 167 10.20 0.62 21.57
N ILE A 168 9.03 1.06 21.11
CA ILE A 168 8.67 2.49 21.14
C ILE A 168 7.51 2.79 22.09
N ALA A 169 6.65 1.81 22.42
CA ALA A 169 5.44 2.01 23.21
C ALA A 169 5.68 2.80 24.52
N ALA A 170 6.53 2.28 25.41
CA ALA A 170 6.81 2.92 26.70
C ALA A 170 7.35 4.35 26.56
N ARG A 171 8.17 4.62 25.54
CA ARG A 171 8.77 5.95 25.33
C ARG A 171 7.79 6.95 24.74
N LEU A 172 6.84 6.49 23.94
CA LEU A 172 5.76 7.33 23.44
C LEU A 172 4.77 7.64 24.56
N GLU A 173 4.47 6.67 25.42
CA GLU A 173 3.66 6.87 26.61
C GLU A 173 4.29 7.90 27.58
N ASP A 174 5.59 7.81 27.83
CA ASP A 174 6.36 8.82 28.59
C ASP A 174 6.25 10.23 27.97
N ALA A 175 6.07 10.31 26.65
CA ALA A 175 5.89 11.56 25.89
C ALA A 175 4.42 11.99 25.78
N GLY A 176 3.48 11.26 26.40
CA GLY A 176 2.05 11.55 26.37
C GLY A 176 1.35 11.16 25.05
N LEU A 177 1.95 10.27 24.26
CA LEU A 177 1.41 9.81 22.98
C LEU A 177 0.94 8.36 23.07
N THR A 178 -0.37 8.15 22.92
CA THR A 178 -0.97 6.81 22.91
C THR A 178 -0.49 6.04 21.67
N LEU A 179 -0.09 4.77 21.82
CA LEU A 179 0.28 3.91 20.69
C LEU A 179 -0.69 2.75 20.55
N TYR A 180 -1.45 2.75 19.45
CA TYR A 180 -2.27 1.63 19.02
C TYR A 180 -1.52 0.75 18.01
N SER A 181 -1.79 -0.56 18.01
CA SER A 181 -1.08 -1.47 17.13
C SER A 181 -1.92 -2.66 16.66
N GLN A 182 -1.98 -2.83 15.34
CA GLN A 182 -2.60 -4.01 14.75
C GLN A 182 -1.82 -5.28 15.14
N HIS A 183 -2.53 -6.36 15.46
CA HIS A 183 -1.95 -7.66 15.79
C HIS A 183 -1.13 -7.72 17.08
N VAL A 184 -1.16 -6.69 17.92
CA VAL A 184 -0.62 -6.75 19.30
C VAL A 184 -1.78 -6.99 20.25
N ASP A 185 -2.79 -6.13 20.21
CA ASP A 185 -3.99 -6.27 21.02
C ASP A 185 -5.06 -7.09 20.30
N ALA A 186 -5.93 -7.75 21.08
CA ALA A 186 -7.10 -8.47 20.59
C ALA A 186 -8.26 -7.52 20.23
N ILE A 187 -7.95 -6.46 19.50
CA ILE A 187 -8.91 -5.44 19.04
C ILE A 187 -9.04 -5.57 17.53
N ASP A 188 -10.27 -5.53 17.02
CA ASP A 188 -10.49 -5.56 15.59
C ASP A 188 -10.03 -4.25 14.92
N THR A 189 -9.77 -4.33 13.61
CA THR A 189 -9.21 -3.22 12.85
C THR A 189 -10.13 -1.98 12.83
N GLY A 190 -11.45 -2.15 12.86
CA GLY A 190 -12.41 -1.05 12.83
C GLY A 190 -12.33 -0.24 14.13
N THR A 191 -12.43 -0.94 15.27
CA THR A 191 -12.32 -0.32 16.59
C THR A 191 -10.97 0.41 16.78
N LEU A 192 -9.86 -0.18 16.31
CA LEU A 192 -8.54 0.49 16.36
C LEU A 192 -8.51 1.80 15.57
N VAL A 193 -9.16 1.84 14.40
CA VAL A 193 -9.25 3.05 13.58
C VAL A 193 -10.12 4.11 14.26
N ASP A 194 -11.23 3.71 14.88
CA ASP A 194 -12.10 4.64 15.60
C ASP A 194 -11.40 5.24 16.82
N MET A 195 -10.69 4.43 17.62
CA MET A 195 -9.88 4.92 18.74
C MET A 195 -8.78 5.89 18.28
N PHE A 196 -8.10 5.58 17.17
CA PHE A 196 -7.10 6.47 16.57
C PHE A 196 -7.72 7.76 16.03
N ARG A 197 -8.95 7.70 15.53
CA ARG A 197 -9.68 8.86 15.03
C ARG A 197 -10.02 9.85 16.14
N ASP A 198 -10.40 9.33 17.31
CA ASP A 198 -10.92 10.14 18.42
C ASP A 198 -9.81 10.77 19.30
N ASP A 199 -8.56 10.30 19.17
CA ASP A 199 -7.41 10.83 19.90
C ASP A 199 -6.38 11.49 18.96
N VAL A 200 -6.30 12.82 19.01
CA VAL A 200 -5.36 13.61 18.18
C VAL A 200 -3.90 13.38 18.52
N HIS A 201 -3.61 12.85 19.72
CA HIS A 201 -2.25 12.53 20.19
C HIS A 201 -1.91 11.05 20.01
N ALA A 202 -2.83 10.25 19.47
CA ALA A 202 -2.57 8.84 19.21
C ALA A 202 -1.67 8.63 18.00
N CYS A 203 -0.93 7.53 18.03
CA CYS A 203 -0.20 6.95 16.93
C CYS A 203 -0.75 5.55 16.66
N LEU A 204 -0.83 5.15 15.40
CA LEU A 204 -1.29 3.82 15.01
C LEU A 204 -0.22 3.10 14.19
N LEU A 205 0.17 1.89 14.60
CA LEU A 205 0.98 1.00 13.77
C LEU A 205 0.09 -0.01 13.05
N GLY A 206 0.25 -0.10 11.74
CA GLY A 206 -0.61 -0.93 10.89
C GLY A 206 0.10 -1.57 9.70
N THR A 207 -0.62 -2.48 9.06
CA THR A 207 -0.24 -3.05 7.76
C THR A 207 -1.00 -2.36 6.62
N ASP A 208 -0.81 -2.84 5.39
CA ASP A 208 -1.57 -2.39 4.20
C ASP A 208 -3.11 -2.35 4.46
N ALA A 209 -3.65 -3.24 5.29
CA ALA A 209 -5.08 -3.27 5.60
C ALA A 209 -5.58 -2.02 6.36
N ILE A 210 -4.77 -1.47 7.28
CA ILE A 210 -5.13 -0.24 8.01
C ILE A 210 -5.13 0.96 7.06
N ARG A 211 -4.17 1.05 6.13
CA ARG A 211 -4.15 2.11 5.11
C ARG A 211 -5.46 2.15 4.32
N ASP A 212 -5.97 0.98 3.93
CA ASP A 212 -7.14 0.91 3.06
C ASP A 212 -8.43 1.32 3.80
N GLY A 213 -8.53 0.99 5.10
CA GLY A 213 -9.70 1.27 5.95
C GLY A 213 -9.67 2.58 6.74
N VAL A 214 -8.54 3.30 6.82
CA VAL A 214 -8.43 4.50 7.67
C VAL A 214 -9.16 5.70 7.06
N ASP A 215 -10.31 6.05 7.65
CA ASP A 215 -11.07 7.27 7.33
C ASP A 215 -11.00 8.30 8.47
N VAL A 216 -9.81 8.87 8.71
CA VAL A 216 -9.54 9.86 9.76
C VAL A 216 -9.31 11.26 9.17
N PRO A 217 -10.28 12.19 9.24
CA PRO A 217 -10.11 13.57 8.82
C PRO A 217 -9.48 14.46 9.89
N GLY A 218 -8.80 15.53 9.45
CA GLY A 218 -8.29 16.55 10.34
C GLY A 218 -7.05 16.14 11.11
N GLU A 219 -6.94 16.69 12.31
CA GLU A 219 -5.75 16.64 13.16
C GLU A 219 -5.34 15.24 13.62
N SER A 220 -6.27 14.29 13.64
CA SER A 220 -5.99 12.91 14.05
C SER A 220 -5.17 12.12 13.02
N LEU A 221 -4.99 12.62 11.78
CA LEU A 221 -4.05 12.04 10.81
C LEU A 221 -3.29 13.13 10.04
N ARG A 222 -2.12 13.50 10.57
CA ARG A 222 -1.22 14.51 10.00
C ARG A 222 0.14 13.96 9.58
N LEU A 223 0.46 12.73 9.94
CA LEU A 223 1.73 12.07 9.58
C LEU A 223 1.47 10.63 9.11
N ILE A 224 2.02 10.27 7.95
CA ILE A 224 2.12 8.88 7.50
C ILE A 224 3.59 8.52 7.33
N VAL A 225 4.03 7.41 7.93
CA VAL A 225 5.40 6.90 7.83
C VAL A 225 5.38 5.50 7.23
N PHE A 226 6.11 5.29 6.14
CA PHE A 226 6.39 3.96 5.60
C PHE A 226 7.77 3.50 6.01
N ASP A 227 7.85 2.30 6.60
CA ASP A 227 9.12 1.62 6.88
C ASP A 227 9.84 1.22 5.59
N ARG A 228 9.07 0.75 4.59
CA ARG A 228 9.58 0.24 3.32
C ARG A 228 8.67 0.62 2.17
N VAL A 229 9.25 0.68 0.97
CA VAL A 229 8.45 0.80 -0.26
C VAL A 229 7.48 -0.41 -0.34
N PRO A 230 6.17 -0.19 -0.51
CA PRO A 230 5.15 -1.24 -0.38
C PRO A 230 5.00 -2.10 -1.64
N TRP A 231 6.11 -2.69 -2.12
CA TRP A 231 6.12 -3.58 -3.28
C TRP A 231 5.10 -4.72 -3.15
N PRO A 232 4.47 -5.16 -4.26
CA PRO A 232 3.56 -6.29 -4.23
C PRO A 232 4.30 -7.57 -3.81
N ARG A 233 3.61 -8.44 -3.06
CA ARG A 233 4.18 -9.72 -2.64
C ARG A 233 4.23 -10.68 -3.83
N PRO A 234 5.32 -11.43 -4.04
CA PRO A 234 5.52 -12.29 -5.21
C PRO A 234 4.76 -13.62 -5.11
N THR A 235 3.44 -13.57 -4.95
CA THR A 235 2.55 -14.75 -4.97
C THR A 235 2.48 -15.36 -6.38
N ILE A 236 1.95 -16.59 -6.50
CA ILE A 236 1.77 -17.24 -7.81
C ILE A 236 0.86 -16.38 -8.71
N LEU A 237 -0.29 -15.95 -8.19
CA LEU A 237 -1.21 -15.08 -8.91
C LEU A 237 -0.55 -13.75 -9.32
N HIS A 238 0.23 -13.14 -8.43
CA HIS A 238 0.94 -11.92 -8.75
C HIS A 238 1.96 -12.13 -9.88
N LYS A 239 2.72 -13.23 -9.88
CA LYS A 239 3.68 -13.52 -10.94
C LYS A 239 3.00 -13.70 -12.30
N ALA A 240 1.89 -14.42 -12.35
CA ALA A 240 1.11 -14.59 -13.58
C ALA A 240 0.58 -13.24 -14.10
N ARG A 241 0.04 -12.39 -13.21
CA ARG A 241 -0.42 -11.04 -13.56
C ARG A 241 0.71 -10.13 -14.01
N ARG A 242 1.84 -10.19 -13.31
CA ARG A 242 3.05 -9.44 -13.66
C ARG A 242 3.51 -9.80 -15.07
N GLU A 243 3.50 -11.07 -15.44
CA GLU A 243 3.85 -11.51 -16.80
C GLU A 243 2.85 -11.01 -17.85
N ALA A 244 1.55 -11.09 -17.55
CA ALA A 244 0.49 -10.66 -18.47
C ALA A 244 0.40 -9.13 -18.65
N PHE A 245 0.73 -8.35 -17.63
CA PHE A 245 0.46 -6.91 -17.57
C PHE A 245 1.71 -6.03 -17.62
N GLY A 246 2.73 -6.43 -18.38
CA GLY A 246 3.89 -5.56 -18.67
C GLY A 246 5.05 -5.67 -17.67
N GLY A 247 5.13 -6.77 -16.93
CA GLY A 247 6.28 -7.12 -16.11
C GLY A 247 6.50 -6.12 -14.98
N ARG A 248 7.68 -5.50 -14.98
CA ARG A 248 8.07 -4.53 -13.96
C ARG A 248 7.07 -3.37 -13.86
N GLN A 249 6.51 -2.89 -14.97
CA GLN A 249 5.57 -1.76 -14.99
C GLN A 249 4.33 -2.03 -14.14
N TYR A 250 3.84 -3.27 -14.13
CA TYR A 250 2.74 -3.70 -13.26
C TYR A 250 3.08 -3.49 -11.77
N ASP A 251 4.28 -3.89 -11.35
CA ASP A 251 4.73 -3.72 -9.96
C ASP A 251 4.84 -2.23 -9.58
N GLU A 252 5.35 -1.40 -10.51
CA GLU A 252 5.46 0.04 -10.28
C GLU A 252 4.09 0.70 -10.15
N MET A 253 3.16 0.34 -11.04
CA MET A 253 1.78 0.82 -11.04
C MET A 253 1.06 0.45 -9.75
N MET A 254 1.15 -0.81 -9.31
CA MET A 254 0.57 -1.25 -8.03
C MET A 254 1.17 -0.48 -6.86
N THR A 255 2.47 -0.25 -6.88
CA THR A 255 3.17 0.48 -5.81
C THR A 255 2.78 1.96 -5.79
N ARG A 256 2.70 2.62 -6.95
CA ARG A 256 2.21 4.00 -7.06
C ARG A 256 0.78 4.10 -6.56
N LEU A 257 -0.10 3.17 -6.91
CA LEU A 257 -1.48 3.16 -6.44
C LEU A 257 -1.55 3.08 -4.90
N LYS A 258 -0.79 2.18 -4.29
CA LYS A 258 -0.72 2.08 -2.81
C LYS A 258 -0.23 3.37 -2.15
N LEU A 259 0.79 4.01 -2.73
CA LEU A 259 1.33 5.27 -2.23
C LEU A 259 0.31 6.41 -2.40
N LYS A 260 -0.34 6.52 -3.57
CA LYS A 260 -1.43 7.49 -3.82
C LYS A 260 -2.57 7.34 -2.84
N GLN A 261 -3.00 6.10 -2.60
CA GLN A 261 -4.09 5.81 -1.67
C GLN A 261 -3.72 6.18 -0.24
N ALA A 262 -2.49 5.86 0.21
CA ALA A 262 -2.01 6.30 1.52
C ALA A 262 -1.96 7.83 1.61
N PHE A 263 -1.33 8.48 0.63
CA PHE A 263 -1.18 9.93 0.61
C PHE A 263 -2.54 10.65 0.60
N GLY A 264 -3.51 10.16 -0.17
CA GLY A 264 -4.86 10.71 -0.22
C GLY A 264 -5.63 10.62 1.10
N ARG A 265 -5.12 9.90 2.11
CA ARG A 265 -5.69 9.91 3.46
C ARG A 265 -5.27 11.14 4.28
N LEU A 266 -4.16 11.80 3.93
CA LEU A 266 -3.61 12.95 4.67
C LEU A 266 -4.46 14.22 4.53
N ILE A 267 -5.01 14.48 3.35
CA ILE A 267 -5.74 15.74 3.07
C ILE A 267 -7.16 15.41 2.65
N ARG A 268 -8.13 15.88 3.45
CA ARG A 268 -9.57 15.65 3.24
C ARG A 268 -10.39 16.91 3.34
N ARG A 269 -9.85 17.91 4.05
CA ARG A 269 -10.40 19.26 4.18
C ARG A 269 -9.35 20.26 3.69
N ASN A 270 -9.82 21.43 3.30
CA ASN A 270 -8.96 22.55 2.88
C ASN A 270 -8.06 23.11 4.00
N THR A 271 -8.32 22.77 5.25
CA THR A 271 -7.49 23.16 6.40
C THR A 271 -6.49 22.09 6.81
N ASP A 272 -6.57 20.89 6.25
CA ASP A 272 -5.70 19.79 6.65
C ASP A 272 -4.26 20.07 6.23
N ARG A 273 -3.32 19.61 7.06
CA ARG A 273 -1.89 19.60 6.75
C ARG A 273 -1.34 18.23 7.04
N GLY A 274 -0.53 17.72 6.13
CA GLY A 274 -0.06 16.35 6.17
C GLY A 274 1.40 16.19 5.79
N VAL A 275 2.11 15.32 6.50
CA VAL A 275 3.47 14.92 6.16
C VAL A 275 3.47 13.45 5.78
N PHE A 276 4.11 13.14 4.66
CA PHE A 276 4.42 11.78 4.25
C PHE A 276 5.92 11.53 4.42
N VAL A 277 6.30 10.44 5.08
CA VAL A 277 7.71 10.07 5.30
C VAL A 277 7.97 8.64 4.81
N MET A 278 9.02 8.47 4.03
CA MET A 278 9.54 7.18 3.60
C MET A 278 10.89 6.92 4.26
N LEU A 279 10.99 5.87 5.08
CA LEU A 279 12.24 5.41 5.70
C LEU A 279 13.06 4.46 4.81
N ASP A 280 12.66 4.30 3.55
CA ASP A 280 13.43 3.58 2.53
C ASP A 280 14.12 4.56 1.57
N SER A 281 15.41 4.80 1.81
CA SER A 281 16.25 5.69 0.99
C SER A 281 16.39 5.25 -0.47
N MET A 282 16.00 4.00 -0.79
CA MET A 282 16.01 3.42 -2.12
C MET A 282 14.68 3.60 -2.88
N LEU A 283 13.74 4.41 -2.38
CA LEU A 283 12.51 4.74 -3.12
C LEU A 283 12.87 5.25 -4.54
N PRO A 284 12.50 4.53 -5.62
CA PRO A 284 12.85 4.94 -6.96
C PRO A 284 12.09 6.21 -7.40
N SER A 285 12.78 7.13 -8.09
CA SER A 285 12.18 8.38 -8.60
C SER A 285 11.01 8.16 -9.55
N ARG A 286 11.02 7.05 -10.31
CA ARG A 286 9.89 6.59 -11.15
C ARG A 286 8.58 6.30 -10.40
N LEU A 287 8.62 6.23 -9.06
CA LEU A 287 7.42 6.13 -8.22
C LEU A 287 6.94 7.49 -7.73
N PHE A 288 7.64 8.59 -8.00
CA PHE A 288 7.29 9.93 -7.52
C PHE A 288 5.99 10.45 -8.12
N GLY A 289 5.57 9.95 -9.29
CA GLY A 289 4.21 10.18 -9.83
C GLY A 289 3.07 9.63 -8.96
N ALA A 290 3.38 9.01 -7.83
CA ALA A 290 2.42 8.71 -6.77
C ALA A 290 2.00 9.94 -5.94
N PHE A 291 2.77 11.02 -5.97
CA PHE A 291 2.47 12.25 -5.23
C PHE A 291 1.86 13.30 -6.17
N PRO A 292 0.94 14.15 -5.69
CA PRO A 292 0.35 15.19 -6.53
C PRO A 292 1.39 16.17 -7.09
N GLU A 293 1.06 16.76 -8.23
CA GLU A 293 1.87 17.80 -8.85
C GLU A 293 2.11 18.98 -7.89
N GLY A 294 3.32 19.56 -7.94
CA GLY A 294 3.73 20.66 -7.06
C GLY A 294 4.19 20.23 -5.66
N VAL A 295 3.93 19.00 -5.23
CA VAL A 295 4.42 18.50 -3.93
C VAL A 295 5.92 18.27 -3.99
N GLN A 296 6.68 18.99 -3.16
CA GLN A 296 8.13 18.85 -3.10
C GLN A 296 8.54 17.58 -2.35
N ILE A 297 9.27 16.71 -3.04
CA ILE A 297 9.86 15.48 -2.47
C ILE A 297 11.30 15.78 -2.06
N GLN A 298 11.58 15.74 -0.76
CA GLN A 298 12.88 16.06 -0.21
C GLN A 298 13.57 14.83 0.36
N LYS A 299 14.77 14.52 -0.16
CA LYS A 299 15.65 13.52 0.44
C LYS A 299 16.56 14.18 1.46
N THR A 300 16.47 13.79 2.72
CA THR A 300 17.17 14.47 3.83
C THR A 300 17.45 13.51 4.98
N GLY A 301 18.22 13.95 5.98
CA GLY A 301 18.46 13.19 7.20
C GLY A 301 17.30 13.28 8.18
N LEU A 302 17.21 12.33 9.11
CA LEU A 302 16.13 12.24 10.08
C LEU A 302 16.00 13.51 10.93
N SER A 303 17.11 14.07 11.41
CA SER A 303 17.11 15.26 12.26
C SER A 303 16.52 16.48 11.55
N ASP A 304 16.92 16.71 10.29
CA ASP A 304 16.43 17.83 9.48
C ASP A 304 14.95 17.67 9.13
N ALA A 305 14.51 16.44 8.84
CA ALA A 305 13.10 16.14 8.63
C ALA A 305 12.27 16.45 9.88
N VAL A 306 12.72 16.02 11.06
CA VAL A 306 12.03 16.29 12.34
C VAL A 306 11.87 17.79 12.58
N GLY A 307 12.92 18.59 12.36
CA GLY A 307 12.85 20.05 12.49
C GLY A 307 11.83 20.67 11.54
N GLN A 308 11.85 20.27 10.27
CA GLN A 308 10.91 20.76 9.26
C GLN A 308 9.47 20.33 9.52
N ILE A 309 9.24 19.11 10.02
CA ILE A 309 7.91 18.61 10.38
C ILE A 309 7.29 19.49 11.47
N ARG A 310 8.05 19.79 12.53
CA ARG A 310 7.59 20.67 13.62
C ARG A 310 7.24 22.06 13.10
N GLY A 311 8.13 22.66 12.29
CA GLY A 311 7.87 23.98 11.71
C GLY A 311 6.66 23.99 10.79
N PHE A 312 6.50 22.98 9.95
CA PHE A 312 5.40 22.87 8.99
C PHE A 312 4.03 22.68 9.65
N LEU A 313 3.96 21.80 10.65
CA LEU A 313 2.71 21.48 11.34
C LEU A 313 2.31 22.54 12.37
N TYR A 314 3.28 23.22 13.01
CA TYR A 314 3.00 24.04 14.20
C TYR A 314 3.44 25.50 14.12
N GLN A 315 4.39 25.90 13.26
CA GLN A 315 4.90 27.29 13.21
C GLN A 315 4.20 28.18 12.18
N GLN A 316 2.88 28.20 12.16
CA GLN A 316 2.10 29.27 11.51
C GLN A 316 0.99 29.85 12.39
N ALA A 317 1.14 29.75 13.71
CA ALA A 317 0.32 30.49 14.66
C ALA A 317 1.19 31.54 15.36
N ASP A 318 1.57 32.59 14.61
CA ASP A 318 1.98 33.90 15.14
C ASP A 318 1.70 34.97 14.06
#